data_AF-A0A8I1TQ00-F1
#
_entry.id   AF-A0A8I1TQ00-F1
#
_cell.length_a   1.000
_cell.length_b   1.000
_cell.length_c   1.000
_cell.angle_alpha   90.00
_cell.angle_beta   90.00
_cell.angle_gamma   90.00
#
_symmetry.space_group_name_H-M   'P 1'
#
loop_
_entity.id
_entity.type
_entity.pdbx_description
1 polymer ?
#
loop_
_entity_poly.entity_id
_entity_poly.type
_entity_poly.pdbx_seq_one_letter_code
_entity_poly.pdbx_strand_id
1 'polypeptide(L)' 'MWATSASAWPWHPTAAASSGRAELYLMCDDVTATVAEPAGKGVEFTSPVADRGWGLVTSLRVPDAGEIGLCEPRHPTAL' A
#
# COMPACT_ATOMS: atom_id res chain seq x y z
N MET A 1 -51.19 -1.60 13.33
CA MET A 1 -50.15 -1.50 12.28
C MET A 1 -48.98 -0.75 12.90
N TRP A 2 -48.01 -1.47 13.49
CA TRP A 2 -46.84 -0.87 14.12
C TRP A 2 -45.61 -1.25 13.27
N ALA A 3 -44.89 -0.24 12.81
CA ALA A 3 -43.71 -0.42 11.99
C ALA A 3 -42.57 -0.97 12.86
N THR A 4 -42.03 -2.11 12.46
CA THR A 4 -40.78 -2.64 12.98
C THR A 4 -39.66 -1.66 12.61
N SER A 5 -39.19 -0.90 13.60
CA SER A 5 -37.97 -0.12 13.50
C SER A 5 -36.81 -1.10 13.29
N ALA A 6 -36.33 -1.20 12.06
CA ALA A 6 -35.09 -1.90 11.76
C ALA A 6 -33.94 -1.15 12.46
N SER A 7 -33.41 -1.72 13.54
CA SER A 7 -32.05 -1.41 13.97
C SER A 7 -31.10 -1.95 12.91
N ALA A 8 -30.80 -1.13 11.91
CA ALA A 8 -29.74 -1.42 10.96
C ALA A 8 -28.41 -1.09 11.65
N TRP A 9 -27.70 -2.15 11.99
CA TRP A 9 -26.36 -2.17 12.54
C TRP A 9 -25.44 -1.14 11.87
N PRO A 10 -24.52 -0.47 12.59
CA PRO A 10 -23.59 0.53 12.02
C PRO A 10 -22.62 0.02 10.94
N TRP A 11 -22.59 -1.28 10.64
CA TRP A 11 -21.75 -1.84 9.57
C TRP A 11 -22.50 -1.79 8.23
N HIS A 12 -22.58 -0.60 7.62
CA HIS A 12 -22.87 -0.52 6.19
C HIS A 12 -21.56 -0.25 5.44
N PRO A 13 -21.21 -1.05 4.41
CA PRO A 13 -20.16 -0.63 3.48
C PRO A 13 -20.59 0.69 2.85
N THR A 14 -19.68 1.65 2.80
CA THR A 14 -19.96 3.02 2.39
C THR A 14 -20.48 3.04 0.95
N ALA A 15 -21.78 3.28 0.79
CA ALA A 15 -22.47 3.37 -0.48
C ALA A 15 -22.31 4.76 -1.10
N ALA A 16 -21.08 5.13 -1.49
CA ALA A 16 -20.79 6.14 -2.53
C ALA A 16 -19.27 6.30 -2.65
N ALA A 17 -18.75 5.91 -3.81
CA ALA A 17 -17.35 6.02 -4.17
C ALA A 17 -16.93 7.48 -4.38
N SER A 18 -16.52 8.17 -3.31
CA SER A 18 -15.25 8.90 -3.39
C SER A 18 -14.17 7.87 -3.09
N SER A 19 -13.76 7.13 -4.12
CA SER A 19 -12.80 6.03 -3.98
C SER A 19 -11.46 6.60 -3.48
N GLY A 20 -11.28 6.66 -2.17
CA GLY A 20 -9.96 6.83 -1.58
C GLY A 20 -9.09 5.71 -2.13
N ARG A 21 -8.05 6.06 -2.88
CA ARG A 21 -7.08 5.05 -3.31
C ARG A 21 -6.38 4.56 -2.06
N ALA A 22 -6.54 3.28 -1.75
CA ALA A 22 -5.71 2.62 -0.77
C ALA A 22 -4.35 2.35 -1.41
N GLU A 23 -3.28 2.79 -0.75
CA GLU A 23 -1.90 2.50 -1.14
C GLU A 23 -1.36 1.39 -0.23
N LEU A 24 -0.77 0.37 -0.82
CA LEU A 24 -0.14 -0.74 -0.10
C LEU A 24 1.37 -0.63 -0.23
N TYR A 25 2.08 -0.71 0.91
CA TYR A 25 3.53 -0.72 0.97
C TYR A 25 4.05 -2.03 1.59
N LEU A 26 4.96 -2.71 0.88
CA LEU A 26 5.78 -3.77 1.44
C LEU A 26 6.99 -3.15 2.15
N MET A 27 7.45 -3.75 3.24
CA MET A 27 8.58 -3.28 4.03
C MET A 27 9.87 -4.04 3.66
N CYS A 28 11.01 -3.36 3.70
CA CYS A 28 12.34 -3.93 3.49
C CYS A 28 13.37 -3.20 4.38
N ASP A 29 14.49 -3.86 4.70
CA ASP A 29 15.60 -3.26 5.43
C ASP A 29 16.50 -2.35 4.56
N ASP A 30 16.59 -2.60 3.25
CA ASP A 30 17.39 -1.78 2.31
C ASP A 30 16.70 -1.71 0.94
N VAL A 31 16.05 -0.58 0.67
CA VAL A 31 15.34 -0.38 -0.60
C VAL A 31 16.30 -0.19 -1.77
N THR A 32 17.50 0.34 -1.53
CA THR A 32 18.48 0.62 -2.57
C THR A 32 19.11 -0.68 -3.08
N ALA A 33 19.48 -1.57 -2.17
CA ALA A 33 19.95 -2.91 -2.50
C ALA A 33 18.86 -3.71 -3.24
N THR A 34 17.61 -3.61 -2.80
CA THR A 34 16.49 -4.32 -3.43
C THR A 34 16.24 -3.86 -4.87
N VAL A 35 16.33 -2.55 -5.13
CA VAL A 35 16.21 -2.00 -6.49
C VAL A 35 17.42 -2.36 -7.36
N ALA A 36 18.62 -2.48 -6.75
CA ALA A 36 19.85 -2.83 -7.43
C ALA A 36 19.97 -4.33 -7.79
N GLU A 37 19.09 -5.19 -7.27
CA GLU A 37 19.05 -6.64 -7.58
C GLU A 37 17.96 -7.06 -8.61
N PRO A 38 17.88 -6.50 -9.84
CA PRO A 38 16.87 -6.93 -10.81
C PRO A 38 17.31 -8.14 -11.66
N ALA A 39 18.08 -9.09 -11.12
CA ALA A 39 18.49 -10.28 -11.88
C ALA A 39 17.39 -11.36 -11.86
N GLY A 40 16.54 -11.38 -12.90
CA GLY A 40 15.71 -12.53 -13.27
C GLY A 40 14.38 -12.72 -12.54
N LYS A 41 13.96 -11.78 -11.68
CA LYS A 41 12.70 -11.88 -10.91
C LYS A 41 11.48 -11.23 -11.55
N GLY A 42 11.62 -10.64 -12.74
CA GLY A 42 10.50 -10.00 -13.47
C GLY A 42 9.92 -8.78 -12.77
N VAL A 43 10.71 -8.09 -11.94
CA VAL A 43 10.29 -6.90 -11.19
C VAL A 43 10.58 -5.65 -12.02
N GLU A 44 9.57 -4.80 -12.21
CA GLU A 44 9.68 -3.50 -12.85
C GLU A 44 9.39 -2.40 -11.82
N PHE A 45 10.36 -1.53 -11.55
CA PHE A 45 10.16 -0.37 -10.68
C PHE A 45 9.63 0.82 -11.50
N THR A 46 8.51 1.39 -11.06
CA THR A 46 7.78 2.45 -11.77
C THR A 46 8.11 3.85 -11.26
N SER A 47 8.83 3.96 -10.14
CA SER A 47 9.29 5.23 -9.57
C SER A 47 10.72 5.11 -9.03
N PRO A 48 11.47 6.23 -8.94
CA PRO A 48 12.75 6.23 -8.24
C PRO A 48 12.55 6.11 -6.72
N VAL A 49 13.59 5.65 -6.02
CA VAL A 49 13.63 5.73 -4.55
C VAL A 49 13.60 7.19 -4.12
N ALA A 50 12.67 7.54 -3.24
CA ALA A 50 12.49 8.88 -2.70
C ALA A 50 12.24 8.83 -1.19
N ASP A 51 12.83 9.79 -0.47
CA ASP A 51 12.53 10.00 0.94
C ASP A 51 11.18 10.72 1.09
N ARG A 52 10.26 10.15 1.87
CA ARG A 52 8.94 10.70 2.15
C ARG A 52 8.79 11.28 3.57
N GLY A 53 9.89 11.41 4.32
CA GLY A 53 9.94 11.89 5.70
C GLY A 53 9.68 10.80 6.75
N TRP A 54 9.05 9.70 6.37
CA TRP A 54 8.77 8.53 7.22
C TRP A 54 9.54 7.27 6.79
N GLY A 55 10.16 7.30 5.61
CA GLY A 55 10.82 6.15 5.00
C GLY A 55 11.41 6.48 3.64
N LEU A 56 12.31 5.63 3.16
CA LEU A 56 12.69 5.61 1.74
C LEU A 56 11.70 4.74 0.99
N VAL A 57 11.19 5.22 -0.14
CA VAL A 57 10.04 4.60 -0.80
C VAL A 57 10.24 4.54 -2.30
N THR A 58 9.84 3.44 -2.93
CA THR A 58 9.72 3.29 -4.38
C THR A 58 8.41 2.57 -4.73
N SER A 59 8.06 2.54 -6.02
CA SER A 59 6.91 1.80 -6.54
C SER A 59 7.35 0.73 -7.52
N LEU A 60 6.66 -0.40 -7.52
CA LEU A 60 6.88 -1.48 -8.48
C LEU A 60 5.57 -1.99 -9.08
N ARG A 61 5.66 -2.42 -10.33
CA ARG A 61 4.57 -3.05 -11.07
C ARG A 61 4.46 -4.51 -10.68
N VAL A 62 3.25 -4.92 -10.28
CA VAL A 62 2.91 -6.32 -10.11
C VAL A 62 2.03 -6.74 -11.29
N PRO A 63 2.40 -7.81 -12.03
CA PRO A 63 1.55 -8.38 -13.06
C PRO A 63 0.15 -8.64 -12.51
N ASP A 64 -0.89 -8.23 -13.23
CA ASP A 64 -2.30 -8.37 -12.88
C ASP A 64 -2.79 -7.67 -11.59
N ALA A 65 -1.92 -7.18 -10.71
CA ALA A 65 -2.30 -6.63 -9.40
C ALA A 65 -2.10 -5.11 -9.25
N GLY A 66 -1.53 -4.42 -10.23
CA GLY A 66 -1.40 -2.97 -10.19
C GLY A 66 0.00 -2.49 -9.81
N GLU A 67 0.06 -1.32 -9.18
CA GLU A 67 1.28 -0.77 -8.57
C GLU A 67 1.21 -1.00 -7.07
N ILE A 68 2.34 -1.43 -6.48
CA ILE A 68 2.52 -1.48 -5.03
C ILE A 68 3.77 -0.69 -4.66
N GLY A 69 3.77 -0.14 -3.45
CA GLY A 69 4.93 0.51 -2.90
C GLY A 69 5.87 -0.48 -2.21
N LEU A 70 7.16 -0.17 -2.23
CA LEU A 70 8.19 -0.78 -1.39
C LEU A 70 8.78 0.33 -0.54
N CYS A 71 8.92 0.10 0.76
CA CYS A 71 9.46 1.08 1.68
C CYS A 71 10.47 0.50 2.65
N GLU A 72 11.46 1.31 2.97
CA GLU A 72 12.40 1.12 4.08
C GLU A 72 11.98 2.08 5.20
N PRO A 73 11.41 1.58 6.29
CA PRO A 73 10.92 2.43 7.38
C PRO A 73 12.11 3.08 8.09
N ARG A 74 12.04 4.41 8.29
CA ARG A 74 13.07 5.16 9.04
C ARG A 74 12.67 5.44 10.49
N HIS A 75 11.50 4.96 10.91
CA HIS A 75 11.06 5.01 12.30
C HIS A 75 11.61 3.79 13.06
N PRO A 76 11.90 3.92 14.37
CA PRO A 76 12.26 2.77 15.17
C PRO A 76 11.15 1.74 15.08
N THR A 77 11.46 0.57 14.52
CA THR A 77 10.56 -0.57 14.48
C THR A 77 10.10 -0.85 15.90
N ALA A 78 8.79 -1.00 16.10
CA ALA A 78 8.27 -1.45 17.38
C ALA A 78 8.82 -2.85 17.65
N LEU A 79 9.82 -2.93 18.55
CA LEU A 79 10.35 -4.18 19.10
C LEU A 79 9.41 -4.70 20.19
#